data_AF-A0A6P0VP50-F1
#
_entry.id   AF-A0A6P0VP50-F1
#
_cell.length_a   1.000
_cell.length_b   1.000
_cell.length_c   1.000
_cell.angle_alpha   90.00
_cell.angle_beta   90.00
_cell.angle_gamma   90.00
#
_symmetry.space_group_name_H-M   'P 1'
#
loop_
_entity.id
_entity.type
_entity.pdbx_description
1 polymer ?
#
loop_
_entity_poly.entity_id
_entity_poly.type
_entity_poly.pdbx_seq_one_letter_code
_entity_poly.pdbx_strand_id
1 'polypeptide(L)'
;MVSYSVNLPLQLQQEAEQWAASQGVPLDQFILWAVAEKVASLRYQLNDPTFPNISYRQGASGQPVAVISGTGIRVQTIAIAANKWGMSPEQLAQEYGLTETQLRDALGFYKMYQTQIDRAIATEEAIEAANV
;
A
#
# COMPACT_ATOMS: atom_id res chain seq x y z
N MET A 1 6.21 12.53 -30.17
CA MET A 1 5.42 12.45 -28.92
C MET A 1 4.00 12.13 -29.33
N VAL A 2 3.37 11.12 -28.71
CA VAL A 2 2.02 10.68 -29.11
C VAL A 2 1.00 11.58 -28.41
N SER A 3 0.30 12.42 -29.17
CA SER A 3 -0.79 13.26 -28.67
C SER A 3 -2.03 12.37 -28.50
N TYR A 4 -2.41 12.05 -27.27
CA TYR A 4 -3.67 11.34 -27.00
C TYR A 4 -4.79 12.36 -26.83
N SER A 5 -5.72 12.40 -27.79
CA SER A 5 -6.95 13.18 -27.67
C SER A 5 -7.91 12.47 -26.73
N VAL A 6 -8.12 13.00 -25.53
CA VAL A 6 -9.15 12.50 -24.61
C VAL A 6 -10.45 13.19 -24.95
N ASN A 7 -11.47 12.43 -25.34
CA ASN A 7 -12.80 12.97 -25.66
C ASN A 7 -13.69 12.81 -24.43
N LEU A 8 -13.91 13.91 -23.69
CA LEU A 8 -14.71 13.91 -22.46
C LEU A 8 -16.17 14.30 -22.79
N PRO A 9 -17.16 13.69 -22.12
CA PRO A 9 -18.54 14.19 -22.16
C PRO A 9 -18.60 15.66 -21.73
N LEU A 10 -19.45 16.46 -22.38
CA LEU A 10 -19.52 17.92 -22.22
C LEU A 10 -19.61 18.35 -20.75
N GLN A 11 -20.45 17.67 -19.96
CA GLN A 11 -20.63 17.99 -18.54
C GLN A 11 -19.34 17.74 -17.73
N LEU A 12 -18.68 16.59 -17.95
CA LEU A 12 -17.45 16.24 -17.25
C LEU A 12 -16.30 17.19 -17.62
N GLN A 13 -16.23 17.62 -18.87
CA GLN A 13 -15.26 18.61 -19.31
C GLN A 13 -15.45 19.96 -18.57
N GLN A 14 -16.69 20.46 -18.52
CA GLN A 14 -17.00 21.72 -17.82
C GLN A 14 -16.66 21.65 -16.33
N GLU A 15 -16.97 20.54 -15.68
CA GLU A 15 -16.61 20.31 -14.28
C GLU A 15 -15.08 20.28 -14.08
N ALA A 16 -14.36 19.54 -14.93
CA ALA A 16 -12.90 19.46 -14.86
C ALA A 16 -12.23 20.82 -15.11
N GLU A 17 -12.74 21.64 -16.03
CA GLU A 17 -12.25 23.01 -16.30
C GLU A 17 -12.41 23.91 -15.08
N GLN A 18 -13.54 23.84 -14.37
CA GLN A 18 -13.78 24.61 -13.15
C GLN A 18 -12.79 24.23 -12.04
N TRP A 19 -12.54 22.93 -11.85
CA TRP A 19 -11.57 22.44 -10.88
C TRP A 19 -10.12 22.76 -11.26
N ALA A 20 -9.79 22.71 -12.54
CA ALA A 20 -8.46 23.09 -13.03
C ALA A 20 -8.21 24.59 -12.84
N ALA A 21 -9.20 25.43 -13.18
CA ALA A 21 -9.13 26.88 -13.01
C ALA A 21 -9.02 27.30 -11.54
N SER A 22 -9.76 26.65 -10.63
CA SER A 22 -9.66 26.94 -9.18
C SER A 22 -8.29 26.58 -8.59
N GLN A 23 -7.55 25.69 -9.25
CA GLN A 23 -6.19 25.28 -8.90
C GLN A 23 -5.10 25.99 -9.71
N GLY A 24 -5.48 26.86 -10.65
CA GLY A 24 -4.54 27.61 -11.49
C GLY A 24 -3.75 26.76 -12.47
N VAL A 25 -4.27 25.60 -12.88
CA VAL A 25 -3.61 24.68 -13.81
C VAL A 25 -4.39 24.52 -15.12
N PRO A 26 -3.72 24.29 -16.27
CA PRO A 26 -4.41 23.98 -17.52
C PRO A 26 -5.18 22.65 -17.44
N LEU A 27 -6.31 22.56 -18.16
CA LEU A 27 -7.17 21.37 -18.19
C LEU A 27 -6.38 20.09 -18.55
N ASP A 28 -5.52 20.15 -19.56
CA ASP A 28 -4.73 18.99 -19.99
C ASP A 28 -3.81 18.45 -18.87
N GLN A 29 -3.24 19.37 -18.08
CA GLN A 29 -2.37 19.02 -16.96
C GLN A 29 -3.17 18.45 -15.79
N PHE A 30 -4.36 19.01 -15.52
CA PHE A 30 -5.30 18.48 -14.55
C PHE A 30 -5.73 17.06 -14.90
N ILE A 31 -6.08 16.79 -16.17
CA ILE A 31 -6.44 15.45 -16.65
C ILE A 31 -5.27 14.48 -16.46
N LEU A 32 -4.05 14.87 -16.83
CA LEU A 32 -2.87 14.03 -16.65
C LEU A 32 -2.65 13.66 -15.18
N TRP A 33 -2.81 14.62 -14.26
CA TRP A 33 -2.70 14.37 -12.83
C TRP A 33 -3.82 13.49 -12.29
N ALA A 34 -5.06 13.73 -12.69
CA ALA A 34 -6.20 12.89 -12.31
C ALA A 34 -6.02 11.44 -12.79
N VAL A 35 -5.49 11.24 -14.00
CA VAL A 35 -5.14 9.91 -14.51
C VAL A 35 -3.97 9.31 -13.72
N ALA A 36 -2.92 10.07 -13.45
CA ALA A 36 -1.78 9.60 -12.65
C ALA A 36 -2.22 9.20 -11.23
N GLU A 37 -3.09 9.98 -10.59
CA GLU A 37 -3.68 9.71 -9.28
C GLU A 37 -4.63 8.50 -9.34
N LYS A 38 -5.45 8.38 -10.39
CA LYS A 38 -6.31 7.21 -10.56
C LYS A 38 -5.50 5.93 -10.79
N VAL A 39 -4.45 5.99 -11.60
CA VAL A 39 -3.54 4.86 -11.84
C VAL A 39 -2.77 4.53 -10.58
N ALA A 40 -2.31 5.54 -9.84
CA ALA A 40 -1.69 5.35 -8.54
C ALA A 40 -2.68 4.68 -7.57
N SER A 41 -3.87 5.23 -7.35
CA SER A 41 -4.89 4.66 -6.46
C SER A 41 -5.35 3.26 -6.88
N LEU A 42 -5.41 2.94 -8.17
CA LEU A 42 -5.68 1.58 -8.66
C LEU A 42 -4.50 0.64 -8.46
N ARG A 43 -3.26 1.11 -8.66
CA ARG A 43 -2.06 0.37 -8.23
C ARG A 43 -2.03 0.19 -6.71
N TYR A 44 -2.60 1.15 -5.98
CA TYR A 44 -2.76 1.17 -4.53
C TYR A 44 -4.12 0.60 -4.06
N GLN A 45 -4.95 -0.02 -4.93
CA GLN A 45 -6.02 -0.96 -4.53
C GLN A 45 -5.36 -2.24 -4.02
N LEU A 46 -4.48 -2.06 -3.04
CA LEU A 46 -3.67 -3.05 -2.39
C LEU A 46 -4.44 -3.79 -1.30
N ASN A 47 -5.59 -3.24 -0.87
CA ASN A 47 -6.49 -3.91 0.06
C ASN A 47 -7.12 -5.11 -0.66
N ASP A 48 -6.45 -6.24 -0.55
CA ASP A 48 -6.92 -7.53 -1.01
C ASP A 48 -8.23 -7.85 -0.28
N PRO A 49 -9.36 -8.06 -0.98
CA PRO A 49 -10.62 -8.39 -0.32
C PRO A 49 -10.56 -9.70 0.46
N THR A 50 -9.57 -10.56 0.17
CA THR A 50 -9.28 -11.79 0.92
C THR A 50 -8.70 -11.50 2.31
N PHE A 51 -8.07 -10.34 2.49
CA PHE A 51 -7.39 -9.93 3.73
C PHE A 51 -7.87 -8.54 4.19
N PRO A 52 -9.13 -8.40 4.63
CA PRO A 52 -9.74 -7.10 4.94
C PRO A 52 -9.06 -6.35 6.09
N ASN A 53 -8.30 -7.04 6.95
CA ASN A 53 -7.55 -6.43 8.04
C ASN A 53 -6.15 -5.95 7.63
N ILE A 54 -5.79 -6.04 6.34
CA ILE A 54 -4.51 -5.57 5.82
C ILE A 54 -4.75 -4.30 5.01
N SER A 55 -4.02 -3.25 5.39
CA SER A 55 -3.97 -1.96 4.71
C SER A 55 -2.53 -1.63 4.35
N TYR A 56 -2.32 -0.53 3.64
CA TYR A 56 -1.00 -0.11 3.21
C TYR A 56 -0.71 1.30 3.66
N ARG A 57 0.54 1.52 4.08
CA ARG A 57 1.06 2.84 4.40
C ARG A 57 2.31 3.14 3.57
N GLN A 58 2.61 4.42 3.39
CA GLN A 58 3.89 4.83 2.82
C GLN A 58 5.03 4.46 3.78
N GLY A 59 5.97 3.64 3.31
CA GLY A 59 7.17 3.27 4.05
C GLY A 59 8.27 4.33 3.92
N ALA A 60 9.33 4.19 4.72
CA ALA A 60 10.48 5.11 4.72
C ALA A 60 11.22 5.17 3.37
N SER A 61 11.09 4.12 2.55
CA SER A 61 11.65 4.03 1.19
C SER A 61 10.75 4.63 0.09
N GLY A 62 9.60 5.24 0.47
CA GLY A 62 8.57 5.69 -0.48
C GLY A 62 7.81 4.56 -1.16
N GLN A 63 8.04 3.31 -0.73
CA GLN A 63 7.30 2.14 -1.19
C GLN A 63 6.13 1.84 -0.24
N PRO A 64 4.99 1.35 -0.75
CA PRO A 64 3.88 0.93 0.08
C PRO A 64 4.27 -0.31 0.91
N VAL A 65 3.96 -0.27 2.21
CA VAL A 65 4.22 -1.35 3.16
C VAL A 65 2.89 -1.85 3.73
N ALA A 66 2.68 -3.17 3.66
CA ALA A 66 1.50 -3.82 4.22
C ALA A 66 1.53 -3.76 5.75
N VAL A 67 0.43 -3.27 6.34
CA VAL A 67 0.23 -3.08 7.77
C VAL A 67 -1.11 -3.63 8.21
N ILE A 68 -1.18 -4.02 9.48
CA ILE A 68 -2.41 -4.50 10.10
C ILE A 68 -3.25 -3.26 10.47
N SER A 69 -4.46 -3.20 9.90
CA SER A 69 -5.40 -2.10 10.08
C SER A 69 -5.67 -1.83 11.56
N GLY A 70 -5.61 -0.56 11.94
CA GLY A 70 -5.84 -0.09 13.31
C GLY A 70 -4.66 -0.21 14.27
N THR A 71 -3.52 -0.78 13.84
CA THR A 71 -2.36 -1.00 14.73
C THR A 71 -1.08 -0.31 14.24
N GLY A 72 -0.96 -0.11 12.92
CA GLY A 72 0.26 0.39 12.30
C GLY A 72 1.43 -0.62 12.27
N ILE A 73 1.21 -1.84 12.78
CA ILE A 73 2.18 -2.94 12.80
C ILE A 73 2.33 -3.51 11.39
N ARG A 74 3.57 -3.74 10.95
CA ARG A 74 3.85 -4.27 9.62
C ARG A 74 3.61 -5.78 9.57
N VAL A 75 3.09 -6.27 8.45
CA VAL A 75 2.98 -7.73 8.21
C VAL A 75 4.35 -8.40 8.26
N GLN A 76 5.39 -7.73 7.76
CA GLN A 76 6.79 -8.17 7.86
C GLN A 76 7.21 -8.46 9.31
N THR A 77 6.81 -7.62 10.27
CA THR A 77 7.14 -7.81 11.69
C THR A 77 6.56 -9.12 12.21
N ILE A 78 5.30 -9.42 11.88
CA ILE A 78 4.65 -10.67 12.26
C ILE A 78 5.31 -11.87 11.56
N ALA A 79 5.66 -11.75 10.28
CA ALA A 79 6.36 -12.79 9.54
C ALA A 79 7.74 -13.12 10.14
N ILE A 80 8.51 -12.10 10.52
CA ILE A 80 9.80 -12.27 11.19
C ILE A 80 9.62 -12.96 12.55
N ALA A 81 8.69 -12.48 13.37
CA ALA A 81 8.45 -13.05 14.70
C ALA A 81 7.98 -14.51 14.63
N ALA A 82 7.10 -14.84 13.68
CA ALA A 82 6.65 -16.21 13.46
C ALA A 82 7.77 -17.13 12.95
N ASN A 83 8.53 -16.70 11.93
CA ASN A 83 9.45 -17.59 11.22
C ASN A 83 10.88 -17.58 11.75
N LYS A 84 11.41 -16.42 12.18
CA LYS A 84 12.77 -16.32 12.71
C LYS A 84 12.80 -16.58 14.21
N TRP A 85 11.80 -16.10 14.96
CA TRP A 85 11.75 -16.27 16.41
C TRP A 85 10.86 -17.43 16.87
N GLY A 86 10.11 -18.05 15.95
CA GLY A 86 9.31 -19.24 16.26
C GLY A 86 8.13 -18.96 17.19
N MET A 87 7.66 -17.71 17.28
CA MET A 87 6.54 -17.36 18.15
C MET A 87 5.25 -18.03 17.68
N SER A 88 4.50 -18.60 18.62
CA SER A 88 3.18 -19.16 18.32
C SER A 88 2.15 -18.06 18.03
N PRO A 89 1.02 -18.38 17.37
CA PRO A 89 -0.04 -17.40 17.14
C PRO A 89 -0.55 -16.73 18.43
N GLU A 90 -0.66 -17.49 19.53
CA GLU A 90 -1.11 -16.97 20.82
C GLU A 90 -0.11 -15.95 21.39
N GLN A 91 1.19 -16.25 21.27
CA GLN A 91 2.25 -15.34 21.69
C GLN A 91 2.26 -14.06 20.85
N LEU A 92 2.09 -14.16 19.53
CA LEU A 92 2.01 -13.01 18.64
C LEU A 92 0.80 -12.13 18.96
N ALA A 93 -0.37 -12.75 19.19
CA ALA A 93 -1.57 -12.02 19.56
C ALA A 93 -1.39 -11.24 20.87
N GLN A 94 -0.77 -11.87 21.87
CA GLN A 94 -0.52 -11.25 23.17
C GLN A 94 0.54 -10.14 23.10
N GLU A 95 1.69 -10.42 22.46
CA GLU A 95 2.83 -9.50 22.38
C GLU A 95 2.48 -8.23 21.60
N TYR A 96 1.77 -8.39 20.48
CA TYR A 96 1.45 -7.29 19.58
C TYR A 96 0.03 -6.72 19.78
N GLY A 97 -0.73 -7.22 20.76
CA GLY A 97 -2.09 -6.79 21.04
C GLY A 97 -3.05 -7.00 19.86
N LEU A 98 -2.85 -8.08 19.10
CA LEU A 98 -3.62 -8.39 17.89
C LEU A 98 -4.80 -9.30 18.19
N THR A 99 -5.91 -9.06 17.51
CA THR A 99 -7.02 -10.02 17.49
C THR A 99 -6.65 -11.25 16.65
N GLU A 100 -7.28 -12.39 16.93
CA GLU A 100 -7.09 -13.62 16.16
C GLU A 100 -7.35 -13.41 14.65
N THR A 101 -8.39 -12.63 14.32
CA THR A 101 -8.74 -12.28 12.93
C THR A 101 -7.64 -11.48 12.24
N GLN A 102 -7.09 -10.45 12.90
CA GLN A 102 -5.98 -9.65 12.36
C GLN A 102 -4.72 -10.51 12.17
N LEU A 103 -4.42 -11.37 13.13
CA LEU A 103 -3.25 -12.24 13.08
C LEU A 103 -3.38 -13.30 11.97
N ARG A 104 -4.54 -13.92 11.84
CA ARG A 104 -4.83 -14.88 10.76
C ARG A 104 -4.70 -14.21 9.40
N ASP A 105 -5.27 -13.03 9.22
CA ASP A 105 -5.18 -12.29 7.96
C ASP A 105 -3.73 -11.89 7.67
N ALA A 106 -2.94 -11.46 8.67
CA ALA A 106 -1.52 -11.13 8.49
C ALA A 106 -0.66 -12.33 8.10
N LEU A 107 -0.83 -13.47 8.77
CA LEU A 107 -0.11 -14.70 8.45
C LEU A 107 -0.55 -15.29 7.10
N GLY A 108 -1.85 -15.22 6.80
CA GLY A 108 -2.40 -15.63 5.50
C GLY A 108 -1.88 -14.77 4.36
N PHE A 109 -1.88 -13.44 4.54
CA PHE A 109 -1.33 -12.48 3.60
C PHE A 109 0.17 -12.75 3.37
N TYR A 110 0.93 -12.97 4.46
CA TYR A 110 2.34 -13.33 4.35
C TYR A 110 2.54 -14.59 3.51
N LYS A 111 1.78 -15.65 3.79
CA LYS A 111 1.88 -16.91 3.05
C LYS A 111 1.54 -16.74 1.56
N MET A 112 0.54 -15.93 1.22
CA MET A 112 0.13 -15.70 -0.16
C MET A 112 1.13 -14.84 -0.95
N TYR A 113 1.75 -13.86 -0.30
CA TYR A 113 2.70 -12.92 -0.90
C TYR A 113 4.15 -13.12 -0.42
N GLN A 114 4.50 -14.34 -0.02
CA GLN A 114 5.73 -14.68 0.70
C GLN A 114 7.00 -14.16 -0.01
N THR A 115 7.17 -14.50 -1.29
CA THR A 115 8.37 -14.09 -2.05
C THR A 115 8.55 -12.57 -2.10
N GLN A 116 7.45 -11.81 -2.21
CA GLN A 116 7.50 -10.35 -2.24
C GLN A 116 7.91 -9.79 -0.88
N ILE A 117 7.32 -10.31 0.19
CA ILE A 117 7.56 -9.83 1.56
C ILE A 117 8.97 -10.21 2.02
N ASP A 118 9.44 -11.43 1.74
CA ASP A 118 10.80 -11.87 2.07
C ASP A 118 11.86 -11.01 1.37
N ARG A 119 11.62 -10.65 0.09
CA ARG A 119 12.50 -9.72 -0.63
C ARG A 119 12.51 -8.33 0.00
N ALA A 120 11.35 -7.84 0.44
CA ALA A 120 11.25 -6.54 1.10
C ALA A 120 12.01 -6.54 2.44
N ILE A 121 11.86 -7.60 3.24
CA ILE A 121 12.62 -7.81 4.49
C ILE A 121 14.13 -7.79 4.20
N ALA A 122 14.60 -8.58 3.24
CA ALA A 122 16.02 -8.64 2.89
C ALA A 122 16.58 -7.29 2.40
N THR A 123 15.76 -6.53 1.65
CA THR A 123 16.16 -5.20 1.17
C THR A 123 16.33 -4.22 2.34
N GLU A 124 15.42 -4.24 3.31
CA GLU A 124 15.51 -3.40 4.49
C GLU A 124 16.69 -3.79 5.38
N GLU A 125 16.91 -5.09 5.63
CA GLU A 125 18.06 -5.59 6.39
C GLU A 125 19.39 -5.15 5.76
N ALA A 126 19.47 -5.11 4.42
CA ALA A 126 20.65 -4.60 3.71
C ALA A 126 20.83 -3.07 3.85
N ILE A 127 19.74 -2.30 3.88
CA ILE A 127 19.78 -0.84 4.10
C ILE A 127 20.18 -0.52 5.54
N GLU A 128 19.63 -1.24 6.53
CA GLU A 128 20.02 -1.09 7.93
C GLU A 128 21.51 -1.39 8.12
N ALA A 129 22.00 -2.50 7.57
CA ALA A 129 23.43 -2.86 7.65
C ALA A 129 24.36 -1.84 6.98
N ALA A 130 23.89 -1.10 5.97
CA ALA A 130 24.67 -0.06 5.29
C ALA A 130 24.68 1.30 6.05
N ASN A 131 23.75 1.49 7.00
CA ASN A 131 23.57 2.72 7.76
C ASN A 131 24.02 2.61 9.24
N VAL A 132 24.55 1.46 9.66
CA VAL A 132 25.16 1.19 10.98
C VAL A 132 26.67 1.27 10.87
#